data_AF-A0A356C045-F1
#
_entry.id   AF-A0A356C045-F1
#
_cell.length_a   1.000
_cell.length_b   1.000
_cell.length_c   1.000
_cell.angle_alpha   90.00
_cell.angle_beta   90.00
_cell.angle_gamma   90.00
#
_symmetry.space_group_name_H-M   'P 1'
#
loop_
_entity.id
_entity.type
_entity.pdbx_description
1 polymer ?
#
loop_
_entity_poly.entity_id
_entity_poly.type
_entity_poly.pdbx_seq_one_letter_code
_entity_poly.pdbx_strand_id
1 'polypeptide(L)'
;RAEVPGYDVAGKTGTAQLVENGRYSHSKMVTSFAGFAPKDDPQMAALLVLWEPQGAFYGGIIASPVFARLAQKVLPYLGVEPKATVSSGNRQAVVPDVGNLSVEQGTLLLKRAGFHVEVVGPGTRIIGQVPAPEARVDEGSLVYIYTDTDDSQVSTEQPNPYGA
;
A
#
# COMPACT_ATOMS: atom_id res chain seq x y z
N ARG A 1 2.83 0.17 -6.69
CA ARG A 1 3.72 0.51 -5.55
C ARG A 1 5.05 1.03 -6.09
N ALA A 2 5.76 1.88 -5.36
CA ALA A 2 7.13 2.32 -5.70
C ALA A 2 8.15 1.26 -5.26
N GLU A 3 7.99 0.01 -5.70
CA GLU A 3 8.96 -1.03 -5.39
C GLU A 3 10.12 -0.91 -6.36
N VAL A 4 11.32 -0.68 -5.82
CA VAL A 4 12.55 -0.61 -6.59
C VAL A 4 13.34 -1.88 -6.30
N PRO A 5 13.42 -2.82 -7.26
CA PRO A 5 14.28 -3.99 -7.11
C PRO A 5 15.68 -3.59 -6.60
N GLY A 6 16.03 -4.12 -5.43
CA GLY A 6 17.31 -3.88 -4.76
C GLY A 6 17.39 -2.64 -3.85
N TYR A 7 16.36 -1.80 -3.78
CA TYR A 7 16.39 -0.59 -2.95
C TYR A 7 15.08 -0.38 -2.18
N ASP A 8 15.20 -0.16 -0.88
CA ASP A 8 14.09 0.28 -0.04
C ASP A 8 13.78 1.75 -0.33
N VAL A 9 12.53 2.06 -0.71
CA VAL A 9 12.09 3.41 -1.06
C VAL A 9 10.98 3.89 -0.15
N ALA A 10 11.11 5.13 0.30
CA ALA A 10 10.04 5.86 0.99
C ALA A 10 9.51 6.96 0.08
N GLY A 11 8.18 7.13 0.04
CA GLY A 11 7.60 8.21 -0.73
C GLY A 11 6.11 8.40 -0.50
N LYS A 12 5.63 9.59 -0.84
CA LYS A 12 4.24 10.01 -0.69
C LYS A 12 3.73 10.56 -2.02
N THR A 13 2.49 10.22 -2.31
CA THR A 13 1.74 10.74 -3.44
C THR A 13 0.92 11.95 -3.03
N GLY A 14 0.85 12.94 -3.89
CA GLY A 14 -0.03 14.10 -3.79
C GLY A 14 -0.82 14.28 -5.09
N THR A 15 -2.11 14.53 -4.98
CA THR A 15 -2.98 14.88 -6.12
C THR A 15 -3.71 16.17 -5.76
N ALA A 16 -3.60 17.18 -6.60
CA ALA A 16 -4.25 18.49 -6.41
C ALA A 16 -5.07 18.85 -7.64
N GLN A 17 -6.26 19.41 -7.45
CA GLN A 17 -7.06 19.96 -8.54
C GLN A 17 -6.50 21.31 -8.98
N LEU A 18 -6.49 21.57 -10.28
CA LEU A 18 -6.04 22.85 -10.82
C LEU A 18 -7.08 23.94 -10.54
N VAL A 19 -6.65 25.18 -10.31
CA VAL A 19 -7.57 26.32 -10.16
C VAL A 19 -7.76 27.00 -11.51
N GLU A 20 -9.01 27.07 -11.98
CA GLU A 20 -9.42 27.79 -13.18
C GLU A 20 -10.52 28.79 -12.83
N ASN A 21 -10.33 30.06 -13.20
CA ASN A 21 -11.30 31.14 -12.94
C ASN A 21 -11.74 31.23 -11.47
N GLY A 22 -10.82 31.01 -10.54
CA GLY A 22 -11.08 31.05 -9.09
C GLY A 22 -11.85 29.84 -8.53
N ARG A 23 -12.02 28.77 -9.31
CA ARG A 23 -12.68 27.52 -8.88
C ARG A 23 -11.79 26.31 -9.18
N TYR A 24 -11.94 25.24 -8.40
CA TYR A 24 -11.25 23.99 -8.70
C TYR A 24 -11.82 23.36 -9.98
N SER A 25 -10.94 22.94 -10.87
CA SER A 25 -11.29 22.26 -12.12
C SER A 25 -11.72 20.82 -11.82
N HIS A 26 -12.80 20.39 -12.47
CA HIS A 26 -13.30 19.02 -12.35
C HIS A 26 -12.56 18.03 -13.28
N SER A 27 -11.81 18.53 -14.25
CA SER A 27 -11.10 17.73 -15.24
C SER A 27 -9.57 17.89 -15.19
N LYS A 28 -9.07 19.01 -14.63
CA LYS A 28 -7.64 19.27 -14.55
C LYS A 28 -7.09 19.05 -13.15
N MET A 29 -5.98 18.32 -13.10
CA MET A 29 -5.27 18.04 -11.86
C MET A 29 -3.76 18.05 -12.09
N VAL A 30 -3.04 18.27 -11.00
CA VAL A 30 -1.60 18.06 -10.89
C VAL A 30 -1.39 16.85 -10.00
N THR A 31 -0.62 15.90 -10.50
CA THR A 31 -0.16 14.75 -9.75
C THR A 31 1.27 14.99 -9.32
N SER A 32 1.62 14.55 -8.12
CA SER A 32 2.99 14.61 -7.61
C SER A 32 3.38 13.35 -6.84
N PHE A 33 4.68 13.08 -6.85
CA PHE A 33 5.31 12.09 -5.98
C PHE A 33 6.58 12.70 -5.40
N ALA A 34 6.68 12.67 -4.08
CA ALA A 34 7.91 13.01 -3.36
C ALA A 34 8.44 11.75 -2.70
N GLY A 35 9.72 11.44 -2.91
CA GLY A 35 10.32 10.26 -2.29
C GLY A 35 11.84 10.33 -2.25
N PHE A 36 12.41 9.41 -1.49
CA PHE A 36 13.85 9.29 -1.31
C PHE A 36 14.27 7.82 -1.18
N ALA A 37 15.53 7.56 -1.49
CA ALA A 37 16.12 6.22 -1.50
C ALA A 37 17.64 6.26 -1.27
N PRO A 38 18.23 5.23 -0.65
CA PRO A 38 17.59 4.21 0.19
C PRO A 38 16.82 4.80 1.39
N LYS A 39 15.81 4.08 1.92
CA LYS A 39 15.00 4.60 3.05
C LYS A 39 15.82 4.84 4.33
N ASP A 40 16.80 3.96 4.58
CA ASP A 40 17.56 3.94 5.84
C ASP A 40 18.75 4.90 5.82
N ASP A 41 19.31 5.14 4.62
CA ASP A 41 20.42 6.07 4.36
C ASP A 41 20.16 6.78 3.02
N PRO A 42 19.43 7.92 3.01
CA PRO A 42 18.99 8.56 1.78
C PRO A 42 20.14 9.21 0.99
N GLN A 43 20.41 8.67 -0.20
CA GLN A 43 21.42 9.19 -1.14
C GLN A 43 20.79 9.94 -2.33
N MET A 44 19.48 9.77 -2.53
CA MET A 44 18.70 10.41 -3.57
C MET A 44 17.35 10.86 -3.01
N ALA A 45 16.92 12.07 -3.34
CA ALA A 45 15.56 12.55 -3.17
C ALA A 45 15.04 13.11 -4.50
N ALA A 46 13.76 12.90 -4.79
CA ALA A 46 13.15 13.48 -5.98
C ALA A 46 11.70 13.89 -5.72
N LEU A 47 11.33 15.00 -6.35
CA LEU A 47 9.96 15.45 -6.51
C LEU A 47 9.58 15.36 -7.98
N LEU A 48 8.62 14.50 -8.28
CA LEU A 48 8.03 14.38 -9.62
C LEU A 48 6.72 15.14 -9.61
N VAL A 49 6.56 16.07 -10.54
CA VAL A 49 5.33 16.81 -10.76
C VAL A 49 4.87 16.55 -12.19
N LEU A 50 3.68 15.97 -12.33
CA LEU A 50 3.02 15.71 -13.60
C LEU A 50 1.89 16.73 -13.76
N TRP A 51 2.06 17.62 -14.74
CA TRP A 51 1.09 18.66 -15.06
C TRP A 51 0.04 18.11 -16.02
N GLU A 52 -1.24 18.23 -15.66
CA GLU A 52 -2.40 17.79 -16.47
C GLU A 52 -2.20 16.41 -17.15
N PRO A 53 -1.81 15.35 -16.42
CA PRO A 53 -1.58 14.04 -17.02
C PRO A 53 -2.86 13.48 -17.63
N GLN A 54 -2.78 13.05 -18.89
CA GLN A 54 -3.90 12.42 -19.59
C GLN A 54 -3.92 10.90 -19.28
N GLY A 55 -5.07 10.35 -18.88
CA GLY A 55 -5.22 8.92 -18.58
C GLY A 55 -5.45 8.62 -17.10
N ALA A 56 -4.96 7.47 -16.60
CA ALA A 56 -5.29 6.96 -15.27
C ALA A 56 -5.00 7.97 -14.14
N PHE A 57 -6.07 8.47 -13.54
CA PHE A 57 -6.15 9.64 -12.64
C PHE A 57 -5.50 9.49 -11.25
N TYR A 58 -4.67 8.48 -11.03
CA TYR A 58 -4.08 8.23 -9.71
C TYR A 58 -2.59 8.48 -9.75
N GLY A 59 -2.17 9.57 -9.10
CA GLY A 59 -0.78 9.98 -9.08
C GLY A 59 0.20 8.94 -8.53
N GLY A 60 -0.29 8.01 -7.69
CA GLY A 60 0.47 6.86 -7.23
C GLY A 60 0.73 5.79 -8.27
N ILE A 61 -0.09 5.68 -9.32
CA ILE A 61 0.06 4.66 -10.37
C ILE A 61 1.12 5.09 -11.39
N ILE A 62 1.21 6.38 -11.73
CA ILE A 62 2.12 6.86 -12.79
C ILE A 62 3.44 7.37 -12.23
N ALA A 63 3.44 8.21 -11.19
CA ALA A 63 4.66 8.85 -10.72
C ALA A 63 5.56 7.89 -9.93
N SER A 64 4.98 6.93 -9.20
CA SER A 64 5.73 5.95 -8.41
C SER A 64 6.63 5.05 -9.27
N PRO A 65 6.16 4.44 -10.40
CA PRO A 65 7.05 3.68 -11.28
C PRO A 65 8.13 4.52 -11.96
N VAL A 66 7.87 5.82 -12.21
CA VAL A 66 8.88 6.71 -12.80
C VAL A 66 10.01 6.96 -11.80
N PHE A 67 9.67 7.25 -10.53
CA PHE A 67 10.66 7.35 -9.46
C PHE A 67 11.48 6.06 -9.35
N ALA A 68 10.81 4.90 -9.39
CA ALA A 68 11.47 3.61 -9.29
C ALA A 68 12.54 3.40 -10.38
N ARG A 69 12.20 3.70 -11.64
CA ARG A 69 13.14 3.60 -12.76
C ARG A 69 14.30 4.60 -12.66
N LEU A 70 14.05 5.80 -12.14
CA LEU A 70 15.10 6.79 -11.90
C LEU A 70 16.06 6.30 -10.81
N ALA A 71 15.54 5.84 -9.68
CA ALA A 71 16.33 5.32 -8.57
C ALA A 71 17.22 4.14 -9.02
N GLN A 72 16.71 3.20 -9.82
CA GLN A 72 17.51 2.09 -10.37
C GLN A 72 18.71 2.53 -11.20
N LYS A 73 18.66 3.70 -11.82
CA LYS A 73 19.75 4.22 -12.67
C LYS A 73 20.70 5.13 -11.90
N VAL A 74 20.14 5.96 -11.02
CA VAL A 74 20.88 6.98 -10.28
C VAL A 74 21.65 6.37 -9.11
N LEU A 75 21.05 5.46 -8.35
CA LEU A 75 21.70 4.90 -7.16
C LEU A 75 22.99 4.12 -7.49
N PRO A 76 23.04 3.25 -8.52
CA PRO A 76 24.31 2.63 -8.94
C PRO A 76 25.33 3.65 -9.43
N TYR A 77 24.89 4.72 -10.09
CA TYR A 77 25.78 5.79 -10.55
C TYR A 77 26.42 6.54 -9.36
N LEU A 78 25.67 6.67 -8.25
CA LEU A 78 26.17 7.24 -7.00
C LEU A 78 27.00 6.25 -6.16
N GLY A 79 27.25 5.03 -6.66
CA GLY A 79 28.01 4.00 -5.96
C GLY A 79 27.23 3.30 -4.84
N VAL A 80 25.90 3.48 -4.79
CA VAL A 80 25.04 2.76 -3.85
C VAL A 80 24.77 1.38 -4.45
N GLU A 81 25.22 0.33 -3.79
CA GLU A 81 24.95 -1.03 -4.24
C GLU A 81 23.50 -1.43 -3.92
N PRO A 82 22.81 -2.13 -4.85
CA PRO A 82 21.51 -2.69 -4.55
C PRO A 82 21.66 -3.73 -3.45
N LYS A 83 20.85 -3.62 -2.39
CA LYS A 83 20.69 -4.73 -1.43
C LYS A 83 20.23 -5.93 -2.24
N ALA A 84 20.82 -7.10 -2.00
CA ALA A 84 20.32 -8.34 -2.59
C ALA A 84 18.85 -8.50 -2.19
N THR A 85 17.93 -8.16 -3.11
CA THR A 85 16.56 -8.64 -2.99
C THR A 85 16.71 -10.14 -3.01
N VAL A 86 16.44 -10.76 -1.87
CA VAL A 86 16.08 -12.16 -1.83
C VAL A 86 14.90 -12.24 -2.79
N SER A 87 15.16 -12.57 -4.06
CA SER A 87 14.14 -13.13 -4.90
C SER A 87 13.89 -14.50 -4.29
N SER A 88 13.19 -14.52 -3.16
CA SER A 88 12.44 -15.70 -2.77
C SER A 88 11.64 -16.02 -4.01
N GLY A 89 12.03 -17.11 -4.69
CA GLY A 89 11.52 -17.44 -6.01
C GLY A 89 10.01 -17.26 -6.00
N ASN A 90 9.52 -16.52 -6.99
CA ASN A 90 8.17 -15.98 -7.12
C ASN A 90 7.11 -17.10 -7.13
N ARG A 91 6.93 -17.78 -6.00
CA ARG A 91 5.87 -18.73 -5.73
C ARG A 91 4.68 -17.90 -5.33
N GLN A 92 3.85 -17.60 -6.32
CA GLN A 92 2.55 -17.01 -6.07
C GLN A 92 1.67 -18.07 -5.43
N ALA A 93 1.16 -17.77 -4.25
CA ALA A 93 0.18 -18.59 -3.56
C ALA A 93 -1.20 -17.93 -3.74
N VAL A 94 -2.22 -18.78 -3.95
CA VAL A 94 -3.62 -18.33 -4.04
C VAL A 94 -4.14 -18.19 -2.62
N VAL A 95 -4.67 -17.02 -2.28
CA VAL A 95 -5.26 -16.77 -0.95
C VAL A 95 -6.56 -17.57 -0.82
N PRO A 96 -6.67 -18.51 0.13
CA PRO A 96 -7.91 -19.23 0.40
C PRO A 96 -9.03 -18.29 0.84
N ASP A 97 -10.27 -18.68 0.53
CA ASP A 97 -11.45 -18.04 1.12
C ASP A 97 -11.61 -18.51 2.57
N VAL A 98 -11.57 -17.57 3.51
CA VAL A 98 -11.84 -17.80 4.93
C VAL A 98 -13.07 -17.05 5.43
N GLY A 99 -13.88 -16.50 4.51
CA GLY A 99 -15.13 -15.83 4.85
C GLY A 99 -16.11 -16.77 5.58
N ASN A 100 -16.81 -16.23 6.58
CA ASN A 100 -17.79 -16.96 7.42
C ASN A 100 -17.23 -18.10 8.29
N LEU A 101 -15.93 -18.36 8.28
CA LEU A 101 -15.28 -19.31 9.20
C LEU A 101 -15.07 -18.68 10.58
N SER A 102 -14.81 -19.52 11.58
CA SER A 102 -14.31 -19.02 12.87
C SER A 102 -12.89 -18.49 12.71
N VAL A 103 -12.50 -17.54 13.57
CA VAL A 103 -11.14 -16.96 13.57
C VAL A 103 -10.07 -18.05 13.69
N GLU A 104 -10.30 -19.06 14.52
CA GLU A 104 -9.37 -20.18 14.69
C GLU A 104 -9.22 -21.00 13.40
N GLN A 105 -10.34 -21.36 12.77
CA GLN A 105 -10.35 -22.14 11.54
C GLN A 105 -9.71 -21.38 10.37
N GLY A 106 -10.06 -20.10 10.19
CA GLY A 106 -9.51 -19.26 9.13
C GLY A 106 -8.01 -19.01 9.32
N THR A 107 -7.58 -18.73 10.56
CA THR A 107 -6.15 -18.54 10.87
C THR A 107 -5.35 -19.81 10.60
N LEU A 108 -5.89 -20.98 10.96
CA LEU A 108 -5.22 -22.26 10.71
C LEU A 108 -5.10 -22.56 9.21
N LEU A 109 -6.15 -22.29 8.43
CA LEU A 109 -6.13 -22.48 6.97
C LEU A 109 -5.09 -21.59 6.29
N LEU A 110 -5.05 -20.31 6.66
CA LEU A 110 -4.11 -19.36 6.07
C LEU A 110 -2.67 -19.65 6.46
N LYS A 111 -2.41 -20.02 7.72
CA LYS A 111 -1.07 -20.46 8.16
C LYS A 111 -0.63 -21.74 7.45
N ARG A 112 -1.54 -22.70 7.25
CA ARG A 112 -1.25 -23.93 6.49
C ARG A 112 -0.97 -23.66 5.01
N ALA A 113 -1.63 -22.64 4.44
CA ALA A 113 -1.37 -22.18 3.08
C ALA A 113 -0.10 -21.32 2.97
N GLY A 114 0.66 -21.14 4.05
CA GLY A 114 1.94 -20.44 4.05
C GLY A 114 1.84 -18.92 4.19
N PHE A 115 0.69 -18.39 4.65
CA PHE A 115 0.51 -16.96 4.87
C PHE A 115 0.71 -16.57 6.33
N HIS A 116 1.24 -15.37 6.55
CA HIS A 116 1.19 -14.72 7.86
C HIS A 116 -0.20 -14.13 8.05
N VAL A 117 -0.75 -14.23 9.27
CA VAL A 117 -2.14 -13.83 9.54
C VAL A 117 -2.16 -12.84 10.68
N GLU A 118 -2.88 -11.73 10.48
CA GLU A 118 -3.19 -10.75 11.51
C GLU A 118 -4.71 -10.62 11.67
N VAL A 119 -5.18 -10.77 12.90
CA VAL A 119 -6.61 -10.71 13.24
C VAL A 119 -6.94 -9.30 13.69
N VAL A 120 -7.92 -8.69 13.04
CA VAL A 120 -8.39 -7.33 13.32
C VAL A 120 -9.81 -7.42 13.87
N GLY A 121 -9.93 -7.20 15.19
CA GLY A 121 -11.19 -7.19 15.92
C GLY A 121 -11.29 -8.31 16.96
N PRO A 122 -12.15 -8.14 17.99
CA PRO A 122 -12.32 -9.10 19.09
C PRO A 122 -13.33 -10.22 18.81
N GLY A 123 -13.93 -10.25 17.62
CA GLY A 123 -15.02 -11.15 17.28
C GLY A 123 -14.62 -12.59 17.06
N THR A 124 -15.64 -13.42 16.88
CA THR A 124 -15.48 -14.88 16.76
C THR A 124 -15.60 -15.36 15.31
N ARG A 125 -16.20 -14.56 14.43
CA ARG A 125 -16.46 -14.91 13.03
C ARG A 125 -15.74 -13.97 12.07
N ILE A 126 -15.25 -14.52 10.96
CA ILE A 126 -14.58 -13.76 9.91
C ILE A 126 -15.64 -13.13 8.99
N ILE A 127 -15.67 -11.79 8.96
CA ILE A 127 -16.56 -11.01 8.08
C ILE A 127 -15.85 -10.52 6.82
N GLY A 128 -14.52 -10.48 6.83
CA GLY A 128 -13.75 -9.99 5.70
C GLY A 128 -12.29 -10.41 5.76
N GLN A 129 -11.64 -10.41 4.60
CA GLN A 129 -10.21 -10.67 4.48
C GLN A 129 -9.58 -9.73 3.45
N VAL A 130 -8.32 -9.38 3.68
CA VAL A 130 -7.50 -8.65 2.71
C VAL A 130 -6.13 -9.32 2.67
N PRO A 131 -5.63 -9.77 1.51
CA PRO A 131 -6.22 -9.67 0.17
C PRO A 131 -7.49 -10.52 -0.05
N ALA A 132 -8.25 -10.21 -1.11
CA ALA A 132 -9.49 -10.90 -1.43
C ALA A 132 -9.27 -12.41 -1.66
N PRO A 133 -10.29 -13.25 -1.44
CA PRO A 133 -10.23 -14.66 -1.80
C PRO A 133 -9.78 -14.85 -3.25
N GLU A 134 -9.01 -15.90 -3.49
CA GLU A 134 -8.44 -16.26 -4.79
C GLU A 134 -7.40 -15.28 -5.36
N ALA A 135 -7.08 -14.19 -4.65
CA ALA A 135 -6.01 -13.29 -5.04
C ALA A 135 -4.67 -14.05 -5.09
N ARG A 136 -3.86 -13.77 -6.12
CA ARG A 136 -2.50 -14.29 -6.21
C ARG A 136 -1.55 -13.31 -5.53
N VAL A 137 -0.87 -13.79 -4.51
CA VAL A 137 0.06 -12.99 -3.72
C VAL A 137 1.34 -13.78 -3.49
N ASP A 138 2.41 -13.11 -3.10
CA ASP A 138 3.68 -13.78 -2.84
C ASP A 138 3.54 -14.71 -1.63
N GLU A 139 4.09 -15.93 -1.73
CA GLU A 139 4.14 -16.87 -0.62
C GLU A 139 4.76 -16.22 0.62
N GLY A 140 4.14 -16.39 1.79
CA GLY A 140 4.54 -15.69 3.02
C GLY A 140 3.93 -14.30 3.22
N SER A 141 3.11 -13.80 2.28
CA SER A 141 2.43 -12.50 2.44
C SER A 141 1.53 -12.46 3.68
N LEU A 142 1.36 -11.25 4.23
CA LEU A 142 0.47 -10.97 5.34
C LEU A 142 -0.99 -10.87 4.85
N VAL A 143 -1.88 -11.64 5.47
CA VAL A 143 -3.32 -11.63 5.26
C VAL A 143 -3.99 -11.10 6.53
N TYR A 144 -4.74 -10.02 6.37
CA TYR A 144 -5.58 -9.45 7.42
C TYR A 144 -6.94 -10.12 7.39
N ILE A 145 -7.42 -10.50 8.57
CA ILE A 145 -8.76 -11.06 8.77
C ILE A 145 -9.53 -10.10 9.66
N TYR A 146 -10.69 -9.66 9.20
CA TYR A 146 -11.60 -8.81 9.95
C TYR A 146 -12.65 -9.68 10.61
N THR A 147 -12.81 -9.55 11.92
CA THR A 147 -13.82 -10.27 12.67
C THR A 147 -15.11 -9.46 12.74
N ASP A 148 -16.23 -10.12 13.04
CA ASP A 148 -17.40 -9.39 13.52
C ASP A 148 -17.02 -8.58 14.77
N THR A 149 -17.66 -7.43 14.92
CA THR A 149 -17.83 -6.86 16.24
C THR A 149 -19.11 -7.47 16.75
N ASP A 150 -19.02 -8.46 17.65
CA ASP A 150 -20.13 -8.67 18.57
C ASP A 150 -20.46 -7.30 19.16
N ASP A 151 -21.72 -6.92 19.01
CA ASP A 151 -22.29 -5.61 19.33
C ASP A 151 -22.20 -5.34 20.84
N SER A 152 -20.98 -5.21 21.36
CA SER A 152 -20.74 -4.36 22.50
C SER A 152 -20.81 -2.95 21.94
N GLN A 153 -21.91 -2.26 22.25
CA GLN A 153 -22.08 -0.86 21.92
C GLN A 153 -20.90 -0.06 22.48
N VAL A 154 -19.86 0.13 21.67
CA VAL A 154 -18.85 1.14 21.94
C VAL A 154 -19.34 2.40 21.24
N SER A 155 -20.16 3.15 21.96
CA SER A 155 -20.37 4.57 21.67
C SER A 155 -19.01 5.24 21.68
N THR A 156 -18.51 5.60 20.50
CA THR A 156 -17.41 6.56 20.41
C THR A 156 -18.05 7.93 20.36
N GLU A 157 -17.99 8.67 21.48
CA GLU A 157 -18.26 10.10 21.44
C GLU A 157 -17.22 10.74 20.53
N GLN A 158 -17.70 11.25 19.40
CA GLN A 158 -16.91 12.09 18.51
C GLN A 158 -16.52 13.36 19.28
N PRO A 159 -15.22 13.65 19.49
CA PRO A 159 -14.83 14.87 20.18
C PRO A 159 -15.33 16.08 19.39
N ASN A 160 -16.00 17.00 20.09
CA ASN A 160 -16.48 18.25 19.52
C ASN A 160 -15.30 19.02 18.87
N PRO A 161 -15.32 19.28 17.54
CA PRO A 161 -14.22 19.96 16.85
C PRO A 161 -14.17 21.47 17.11
N TYR A 162 -15.15 22.04 17.82
CA TYR A 162 -15.11 23.42 18.25
C TYR A 162 -14.62 23.48 19.69
N GLY A 163 -13.39 23.96 19.87
CA GLY A 163 -12.84 24.29 21.19
C GLY A 163 -13.73 25.30 21.92
N ALA A 164 -13.68 25.25 23.25
CA ALA A 164 -14.45 26.10 24.16
C ALA A 164 -14.24 27.60 23.95
#